data_AF-A0A0S7Y709-F1
#
_entry.id   AF-A0A0S7Y709-F1
#
_cell.length_a   1.000
_cell.length_b   1.000
_cell.length_c   1.000
_cell.angle_alpha   90.00
_cell.angle_beta   90.00
_cell.angle_gamma   90.00
#
_symmetry.space_group_name_H-M   'P 1'
#
loop_
_entity.id
_entity.type
_entity.pdbx_description
1 polymer ?
#
loop_
_entity_poly.entity_id
_entity_poly.type
_entity_poly.pdbx_seq_one_letter_code
_entity_poly.pdbx_strand_id
1 'polypeptide(L)'
;MGQGFPAKIWREAKEEYQELRQEGRLLYWTTIKIPGEGYEAMVPYVVALIRLSKDKVIGGQLVSWQGKQLKKGMKVVSVPRRMRANGEEGPIRYGIKWKVR
;
A
#
# COMPACT_ATOMS: atom_id res chain seq x y z
N MET A 1 -5.76 16.97 -16.34
CA MET A 1 -6.81 16.24 -15.59
C MET A 1 -6.38 16.14 -14.13
N GLY A 2 -7.19 16.66 -13.21
CA GLY A 2 -6.89 16.68 -11.77
C GLY A 2 -6.80 15.28 -11.15
N GLN A 3 -6.09 15.18 -10.03
CA GLN A 3 -6.12 14.00 -9.17
C GLN A 3 -7.56 13.78 -8.70
N GLY A 4 -8.13 12.59 -8.94
CA GLY A 4 -9.47 12.24 -8.44
C GLY A 4 -10.56 12.02 -9.50
N PHE A 5 -10.29 12.18 -10.80
CA PHE A 5 -11.29 11.88 -11.83
C PHE A 5 -11.64 10.38 -11.86
N PRO A 6 -12.91 9.97 -11.75
CA PRO A 6 -13.30 8.57 -11.60
C PRO A 6 -12.68 7.65 -12.67
N ALA A 7 -12.79 7.99 -13.95
CA ALA A 7 -12.29 7.12 -15.04
C ALA A 7 -10.75 6.90 -15.01
N LYS A 8 -9.99 7.79 -14.37
CA LYS A 8 -8.55 7.59 -14.15
C LYS A 8 -8.33 6.62 -12.99
N ILE A 9 -9.04 6.80 -11.89
CA ILE A 9 -9.01 5.88 -10.73
C ILE A 9 -9.34 4.45 -11.18
N TRP A 10 -10.38 4.26 -11.99
CA TRP A 10 -10.78 2.94 -12.50
C TRP A 10 -9.69 2.27 -13.35
N ARG A 11 -9.00 3.02 -14.22
CA ARG A 11 -7.93 2.47 -15.06
C ARG A 11 -6.71 2.07 -14.24
N GLU A 12 -6.25 2.95 -13.36
CA GLU A 12 -5.07 2.70 -12.52
C GLU A 12 -5.31 1.55 -11.53
N ALA A 13 -6.52 1.44 -10.99
CA ALA A 13 -6.87 0.37 -10.07
C ALA A 13 -6.75 -1.02 -10.71
N LYS A 14 -7.04 -1.14 -12.02
CA LYS A 14 -6.95 -2.42 -12.74
C LYS A 14 -5.53 -2.99 -12.74
N GLU A 15 -4.53 -2.13 -12.88
CA GLU A 15 -3.12 -2.50 -12.86
C GLU A 15 -2.68 -2.86 -11.43
N GLU A 16 -3.04 -2.02 -10.46
CA GLU A 16 -2.74 -2.25 -9.04
C GLU A 16 -3.33 -3.59 -8.54
N TYR A 17 -4.54 -3.94 -8.96
CA TYR A 17 -5.20 -5.19 -8.55
C TYR A 17 -4.62 -6.47 -9.17
N GLN A 18 -3.77 -6.38 -10.20
CA GLN A 18 -3.03 -7.57 -10.68
C GLN A 18 -2.14 -8.17 -9.58
N GLU A 19 -1.69 -7.32 -8.66
CA GLU A 19 -0.85 -7.74 -7.55
C GLU A 19 -1.65 -8.18 -6.32
N LEU A 20 -2.99 -8.27 -6.40
CA LEU A 20 -3.82 -8.68 -5.27
C LEU A 20 -3.59 -10.16 -4.92
N ARG A 21 -3.55 -10.48 -3.61
CA ARG A 21 -3.24 -11.81 -3.05
C ARG A 21 -1.86 -12.38 -3.42
N GLN A 22 -0.97 -11.57 -4.00
CA GLN A 22 0.41 -11.96 -4.23
C GLN A 22 1.19 -12.05 -2.92
N GLU A 23 2.08 -13.02 -2.84
CA GLU A 23 2.99 -13.20 -1.71
C GLU A 23 4.38 -12.67 -2.05
N GLY A 24 5.07 -12.14 -1.04
CA GLY A 24 6.39 -11.54 -1.23
C GLY A 24 7.25 -11.61 0.02
N ARG A 25 8.46 -11.06 -0.12
CA ARG A 25 9.45 -10.95 0.96
C ARG A 25 9.81 -9.49 1.22
N LEU A 26 9.77 -9.09 2.49
CA LEU A 26 10.16 -7.75 2.93
C LEU A 26 11.67 -7.53 2.71
N LEU A 27 12.06 -6.51 1.95
CA LEU A 27 13.47 -6.18 1.70
C LEU A 27 13.97 -5.05 2.61
N TYR A 28 13.27 -3.92 2.57
CA TYR A 28 13.60 -2.69 3.29
C TYR A 28 12.30 -2.01 3.72
N TRP A 29 12.35 -1.22 4.79
CA TRP A 29 11.20 -0.44 5.25
C TRP A 29 11.63 0.84 5.94
N THR A 30 10.73 1.81 5.99
CA THR A 30 10.89 3.02 6.79
C THR A 30 9.55 3.44 7.39
N THR A 31 9.59 4.19 8.49
CA THR A 31 8.40 4.72 9.15
C THR A 31 8.26 6.20 8.80
N ILE A 32 7.15 6.53 8.15
CA ILE A 32 6.79 7.91 7.85
C ILE A 32 6.09 8.52 9.06
N LYS A 33 6.74 9.54 9.63
CA LYS A 33 6.21 10.34 10.75
C LYS A 33 5.67 11.70 10.30
N ILE A 34 6.19 12.22 9.19
CA ILE A 34 5.75 13.47 8.56
C ILE A 34 5.15 13.09 7.21
N PRO A 35 3.82 13.12 7.06
CA PRO A 35 3.12 12.69 5.87
C PRO A 35 3.17 13.78 4.79
N GLY A 36 2.96 13.38 3.53
CA GLY A 36 2.50 14.32 2.51
C GLY A 36 0.98 14.51 2.58
N GLU A 37 0.49 15.53 1.87
CA GLU A 37 -0.93 15.92 1.88
C GLU A 37 -1.87 14.72 1.60
N GLY A 38 -2.86 14.54 2.48
CA GLY A 38 -3.88 13.48 2.40
C GLY A 38 -3.46 12.13 3.00
N TYR A 39 -2.32 12.06 3.70
CA TYR A 39 -1.89 10.88 4.47
C TYR A 39 -1.82 11.13 5.99
N GLU A 40 -2.29 12.29 6.45
CA GLU A 40 -2.24 12.74 7.86
C GLU A 40 -2.90 11.74 8.79
N ALA A 41 -4.09 11.25 8.40
CA ALA A 41 -4.84 10.27 9.17
C ALA A 41 -4.17 8.89 9.30
N MET A 42 -3.07 8.64 8.57
CA MET A 42 -2.34 7.36 8.61
C MET A 42 -1.07 7.43 9.46
N VAL A 43 -0.69 8.59 9.96
CA VAL A 43 0.57 8.75 10.70
C VAL A 43 0.48 8.08 12.08
N PRO A 44 1.53 7.35 12.51
CA PRO A 44 2.68 6.90 11.73
C PRO A 44 2.33 5.66 10.87
N TYR A 45 2.86 5.61 9.65
CA TYR A 45 2.72 4.44 8.77
C TYR A 45 4.06 3.95 8.25
N VAL A 46 4.12 2.65 7.96
CA VAL A 46 5.32 2.00 7.42
C VAL A 46 5.16 1.85 5.91
N VAL A 47 6.20 2.22 5.17
CA VAL A 47 6.35 1.89 3.74
C VAL A 47 7.51 0.90 3.57
N ALA A 48 7.37 0.01 2.60
CA ALA A 48 8.28 -1.10 2.42
C ALA A 48 8.54 -1.39 0.93
N LEU A 49 9.74 -1.93 0.66
CA LEU A 49 10.09 -2.57 -0.60
C LEU A 49 9.95 -4.08 -0.45
N ILE A 50 9.27 -4.71 -1.41
CA ILE A 50 8.83 -6.10 -1.34
C ILE A 50 9.25 -6.82 -2.61
N ARG A 51 9.92 -7.95 -2.45
CA ARG A 51 10.33 -8.84 -3.53
C ARG A 51 9.22 -9.84 -3.81
N LEU A 52 8.67 -9.82 -5.03
CA LEU A 52 7.67 -10.81 -5.49
C LEU A 52 8.32 -11.95 -6.27
N SER A 53 9.33 -11.64 -7.08
CA SER A 53 10.12 -12.60 -7.86
C SER A 53 11.52 -12.06 -8.11
N LYS A 54 12.42 -12.86 -8.71
CA LYS A 54 13.82 -12.51 -8.97
C LYS A 54 14.00 -11.10 -9.56
N ASP A 55 13.11 -10.69 -10.47
CA ASP A 55 13.23 -9.43 -11.21
C ASP A 55 12.12 -8.42 -10.88
N LYS A 56 11.29 -8.69 -9.86
CA LYS A 56 10.15 -7.83 -9.49
C LYS A 56 10.22 -7.37 -8.04
N VAL A 57 10.41 -6.06 -7.86
CA VAL A 57 10.31 -5.38 -6.56
C VAL A 57 9.20 -4.34 -6.64
N ILE A 58 8.33 -4.33 -5.63
CA ILE A 58 7.23 -3.38 -5.53
C ILE A 58 7.31 -2.62 -4.21
N GLY A 59 6.97 -1.33 -4.26
CA GLY A 59 6.82 -0.49 -3.09
C GLY A 59 5.38 -0.48 -2.59
N GLY A 60 5.17 -0.37 -1.28
CA GLY A 60 3.82 -0.18 -0.75
C GLY A 60 3.79 0.01 0.75
N GLN A 61 2.62 0.36 1.28
CA GLN A 61 2.43 0.49 2.72
C GLN A 61 2.28 -0.88 3.37
N LEU A 62 2.93 -1.06 4.51
CA LEU A 62 2.80 -2.25 5.35
C LEU A 62 1.68 -2.04 6.37
N VAL A 63 0.92 -3.10 6.66
CA VAL A 63 -0.21 -3.08 7.61
C VAL A 63 -0.22 -4.31 8.51
N SER A 64 -0.92 -4.20 9.63
CA SER A 64 -1.22 -5.32 10.54
C SER A 64 0.02 -6.04 11.08
N TRP A 65 1.10 -5.31 11.42
CA TRP A 65 2.31 -5.91 12.00
C TRP A 65 2.27 -6.03 13.53
N GLN A 66 1.22 -5.53 14.21
CA GLN A 66 0.86 -5.79 15.63
C GLN A 66 2.05 -5.84 16.61
N GLY A 67 2.98 -4.88 16.54
CA GLY A 67 4.14 -4.83 17.45
C GLY A 67 5.21 -5.90 17.18
N LYS A 68 5.07 -6.73 16.15
CA LYS A 68 6.17 -7.58 15.65
C LYS A 68 7.30 -6.67 15.18
N GLN A 69 8.52 -6.97 15.62
CA GLN A 69 9.72 -6.36 15.07
C GLN A 69 9.85 -6.78 13.60
N LEU A 70 9.86 -5.80 12.70
CA LEU A 70 10.05 -6.06 11.27
C LEU A 70 11.46 -6.58 11.02
N LYS A 71 11.57 -7.60 10.19
CA LYS A 71 12.83 -8.24 9.79
C LYS A 71 12.88 -8.42 8.29
N LYS A 72 14.07 -8.32 7.71
CA LYS A 72 14.30 -8.64 6.31
C LYS A 72 13.92 -10.11 6.04
N GLY A 73 13.27 -10.38 4.91
CA GLY A 73 12.84 -11.71 4.51
C GLY A 73 11.49 -12.17 5.10
N MET A 74 10.82 -11.36 5.92
CA MET A 74 9.47 -11.68 6.40
C MET A 74 8.50 -11.88 5.23
N LYS A 75 7.62 -12.88 5.36
CA LYS A 75 6.56 -13.13 4.39
C LYS A 75 5.50 -12.05 4.52
N VAL A 76 5.10 -11.50 3.39
CA VAL A 76 4.01 -10.53 3.28
C VAL A 76 3.05 -10.97 2.19
N VAL A 77 1.80 -10.55 2.31
CA VAL A 77 0.75 -10.79 1.31
C VAL A 77 0.02 -9.49 1.01
N SER A 78 -0.28 -9.23 -0.25
CA SER A 78 -1.07 -8.05 -0.62
C SER A 78 -2.55 -8.26 -0.25
N VAL A 79 -3.15 -7.21 0.29
CA VAL A 79 -4.53 -7.20 0.77
C VAL A 79 -5.24 -5.94 0.29
N PRO A 80 -6.55 -6.00 -0.01
CA PRO A 80 -7.31 -4.82 -0.38
C PRO A 80 -7.46 -3.90 0.83
N ARG A 81 -7.27 -2.60 0.63
CA ARG A 81 -7.43 -1.58 1.67
C ARG A 81 -8.04 -0.30 1.10
N ARG A 82 -8.82 0.39 1.92
CA ARG A 82 -9.21 1.78 1.69
C ARG A 82 -7.95 2.64 1.72
N MET A 83 -7.70 3.36 0.63
CA MET A 83 -6.55 4.25 0.49
C MET A 83 -6.95 5.67 0.91
N ARG A 84 -7.92 6.28 0.22
CA ARG A 84 -8.37 7.66 0.50
C ARG A 84 -9.84 7.82 0.13
N ALA A 85 -10.48 8.84 0.68
CA ALA A 85 -11.77 9.35 0.19
C ALA A 85 -11.53 10.76 -0.36
N ASN A 86 -12.10 11.07 -1.53
CA ASN A 86 -11.96 12.38 -2.15
C ASN A 86 -13.02 13.34 -1.57
N GLY A 87 -12.85 13.79 -0.33
CA GLY A 87 -13.86 14.57 0.39
C GLY A 87 -15.02 13.69 0.90
N GLU A 88 -16.06 14.33 1.44
CA GLU A 88 -17.20 13.63 2.07
C GLU A 88 -18.09 12.90 1.05
N GLU A 89 -18.29 13.48 -0.13
CA GLU A 89 -19.16 12.93 -1.18
C GLU A 89 -18.39 12.24 -2.32
N GLY A 90 -17.07 12.28 -2.30
CA GLY A 90 -16.26 11.72 -3.39
C GLY A 90 -16.03 10.21 -3.30
N PRO A 91 -15.59 9.60 -4.40
CA PRO A 91 -15.37 8.16 -4.45
C PRO A 91 -14.29 7.72 -3.46
N ILE A 92 -14.53 6.58 -2.81
CA ILE A 92 -13.53 5.91 -1.97
C ILE A 92 -12.58 5.16 -2.90
N ARG A 93 -11.30 5.54 -2.91
CA ARG A 93 -10.26 4.80 -3.62
C ARG A 93 -9.83 3.61 -2.77
N TYR A 94 -10.08 2.42 -3.29
CA TYR A 94 -9.45 1.19 -2.82
C TYR A 94 -8.15 0.93 -3.57
N GLY A 95 -7.27 0.17 -2.94
CA GLY A 95 -5.98 -0.23 -3.49
C GLY A 95 -5.41 -1.39 -2.69
N ILE A 96 -4.13 -1.66 -2.87
CA ILE A 96 -3.44 -2.74 -2.17
C ILE A 96 -2.47 -2.19 -1.11
N LYS A 97 -2.42 -2.87 0.03
CA LYS A 97 -1.35 -2.74 1.02
C LYS A 97 -0.80 -4.12 1.35
N TRP A 98 0.30 -4.17 2.07
CA TRP A 98 1.00 -5.42 2.36
C TRP A 98 0.83 -5.81 3.83
N LYS A 99 0.23 -6.96 4.07
CA LYS A 99 0.05 -7.52 5.40
C LYS A 99 1.21 -8.48 5.71
N VAL A 100 1.82 -8.29 6.88
CA VAL A 100 2.78 -9.26 7.42
C VAL A 100 2.05 -10.54 7.83
N ARG A 101 2.58 -11.71 7.45
CA ARG A 101 2.18 -13.02 8.00
C ARG A 101 2.98 -13.30 9.27
#